data_AF-A0AAN8ZPJ1-F1
#
_entry.id   AF-A0AAN8ZPJ1-F1
#
_cell.length_a   1.000
_cell.length_b   1.000
_cell.length_c   1.000
_cell.angle_alpha   90.00
_cell.angle_beta   90.00
_cell.angle_gamma   90.00
#
_symmetry.space_group_name_H-M   'P 1'
#
loop_
_entity.id
_entity.type
_entity.pdbx_description
1 polymer ?
#
loop_
_entity_poly.entity_id
_entity_poly.type
_entity_poly.pdbx_seq_one_letter_code
_entity_poly.pdbx_strand_id
1 'polypeptide(L)' 'MPSPKALLWTAFVLLIVCLGEEEIVTADDTIPCSMSAFDCKNGQCIPKSWKCDGSKDCENGSDEEDCP' A
#
# COMPACT_ATOMS: atom_id res chain seq x y z
N MET A 1 34.10 -30.11 4.44
CA MET A 1 33.44 -30.56 5.70
C MET A 1 32.77 -29.36 6.33
N PRO A 2 31.51 -29.06 6.01
CA PRO A 2 30.81 -27.90 6.56
C PRO A 2 30.24 -28.21 7.95
N SER A 3 30.31 -27.22 8.85
CA SER A 3 29.92 -27.36 10.27
C SER A 3 28.41 -27.59 10.46
N PRO A 4 27.98 -28.25 11.57
CA PRO A 4 26.56 -28.57 11.84
C PRO A 4 25.63 -27.34 11.92
N LYS A 5 26.19 -26.16 12.18
CA LYS A 5 25.51 -24.85 12.16
C LYS A 5 25.10 -24.36 10.77
N ALA A 6 25.74 -24.83 9.69
CA ALA A 6 25.40 -24.43 8.34
C ALA A 6 24.14 -25.14 7.82
N LEU A 7 23.95 -26.41 8.19
CA LEU A 7 22.80 -27.22 7.78
C LEU A 7 21.49 -26.74 8.41
N LEU A 8 21.53 -26.35 9.69
CA LEU A 8 20.39 -25.78 10.39
C LEU A 8 20.03 -24.41 9.82
N TRP A 9 21.02 -23.58 9.48
CA TRP A 9 20.77 -22.27 8.88
C TRP A 9 20.24 -22.39 7.44
N THR A 10 20.76 -23.31 6.62
CA THR A 10 20.23 -23.57 5.26
C THR A 10 18.85 -24.20 5.28
N ALA A 11 18.54 -25.07 6.24
CA ALA A 11 17.21 -25.64 6.40
C ALA A 11 16.19 -24.59 6.86
N PHE A 12 16.60 -23.66 7.73
CA PHE A 12 15.76 -22.56 8.19
C PHE A 12 15.46 -21.56 7.06
N VAL A 13 16.47 -21.20 6.27
CA VAL A 13 16.29 -20.35 5.07
C VAL A 13 15.44 -21.05 4.01
N LEU A 14 15.58 -22.36 3.79
CA LEU A 14 14.73 -23.12 2.85
C LEU A 14 13.28 -23.28 3.35
N LEU A 15 13.06 -23.39 4.67
CA LEU A 15 11.72 -23.43 5.25
C LEU A 15 11.03 -22.06 5.18
N ILE A 16 11.80 -20.98 5.37
CA ILE A 16 11.35 -19.59 5.24
C ILE A 16 11.04 -19.25 3.78
N VAL A 17 11.87 -19.67 2.82
CA VAL A 17 11.67 -19.37 1.38
C VAL A 17 10.46 -20.11 0.78
N CYS A 18 10.01 -21.23 1.36
CA CYS A 18 8.81 -21.95 0.90
C CYS A 18 7.52 -21.56 1.65
N LEU A 19 7.61 -20.93 2.82
CA LEU A 19 6.47 -20.26 3.45
C LEU A 19 6.52 -18.81 3.03
N GLY A 20 6.17 -18.58 1.76
CA GLY A 20 6.08 -17.26 1.18
C GLY A 20 5.60 -16.27 2.23
N GLU A 21 6.43 -15.27 2.48
CA GLU A 21 6.03 -13.92 2.86
C GLU A 21 5.18 -13.29 1.74
N GLU A 22 4.22 -14.08 1.27
CA GLU A 22 2.91 -13.67 0.87
C GLU A 22 2.15 -13.33 2.17
N GLU A 23 2.48 -12.19 2.76
CA GLU A 23 1.42 -11.21 2.69
C GLU A 23 1.75 -10.40 1.44
N ILE A 24 1.29 -10.93 0.31
CA ILE A 24 0.90 -10.06 -0.79
C ILE A 24 -0.03 -9.06 -0.13
N VAL A 25 0.50 -7.87 0.18
CA VAL A 25 -0.27 -6.77 0.73
C VAL A 25 -1.47 -6.65 -0.20
N THR A 26 -2.61 -7.16 0.25
CA THR A 26 -3.87 -7.01 -0.46
C THR A 26 -4.13 -5.52 -0.35
N ALA A 27 -3.81 -4.82 -1.43
CA ALA A 27 -3.96 -3.39 -1.67
C ALA A 27 -4.57 -2.61 -0.50
N ASP A 28 -3.72 -2.00 0.34
CA ASP A 28 -3.98 -0.82 1.20
C ASP A 28 -3.12 -0.92 2.47
N ASP A 29 -1.85 -0.48 2.43
CA ASP A 29 -1.22 0.10 3.65
C ASP A 29 0.12 0.83 3.40
N THR A 30 0.73 0.80 2.21
CA THR A 30 1.97 1.58 1.94
C THR A 30 2.02 2.25 0.56
N ILE A 31 0.87 2.44 -0.10
CA ILE A 31 0.77 3.11 -1.41
C ILE A 31 0.16 4.51 -1.18
N PRO A 32 0.76 5.60 -1.71
CA PRO A 32 0.17 6.94 -1.64
C PRO A 32 -1.16 6.96 -2.39
N CYS A 33 -2.25 6.77 -1.65
CA CYS A 33 -3.60 6.48 -2.13
C CYS A 33 -3.67 5.28 -3.10
N SER A 34 -4.74 4.49 -3.03
CA SER A 34 -4.98 3.44 -4.05
C SER A 34 -4.87 4.03 -5.46
N MET A 35 -4.47 3.26 -6.47
CA MET A 35 -4.37 3.73 -7.89
C MET A 35 -5.67 4.38 -8.42
N SER A 36 -6.79 4.14 -7.73
CA SER A 36 -8.13 4.64 -8.04
C SER A 36 -8.59 5.78 -7.11
N ALA A 37 -7.74 6.25 -6.21
CA ALA A 37 -8.02 7.29 -5.23
C ALA A 37 -7.27 8.59 -5.58
N PHE A 38 -7.83 9.71 -5.15
CA PHE A 38 -7.28 11.05 -5.25
C PHE A 38 -6.70 11.44 -3.89
N ASP A 39 -5.45 11.91 -3.92
CA ASP A 39 -4.78 12.48 -2.76
C ASP A 39 -5.22 13.94 -2.57
N CYS A 40 -5.95 14.20 -1.49
CA CYS A 40 -6.18 15.55 -1.02
C CYS A 40 -4.83 16.16 -0.61
N LYS A 41 -4.67 17.47 -0.78
CA LYS A 41 -3.45 18.23 -0.40
C LYS A 41 -3.10 18.19 1.11
N ASN A 42 -3.85 17.43 1.90
CA ASN A 42 -3.69 17.19 3.34
C ASN A 42 -3.27 15.74 3.65
N GLY A 43 -3.02 14.89 2.64
CA GLY A 43 -2.74 13.46 2.79
C GLY A 43 -3.97 12.59 3.05
N GLN A 44 -5.17 13.13 2.87
CA GLN A 44 -6.42 12.35 2.90
C GLN A 44 -6.64 11.71 1.53
N CYS A 45 -6.93 10.42 1.49
CA CYS A 45 -7.30 9.74 0.26
C CYS A 45 -8.83 9.67 0.13
N ILE A 46 -9.36 10.18 -0.97
CA ILE A 46 -10.77 10.01 -1.35
C ILE A 46 -10.85 9.21 -2.66
N PRO A 47 -11.93 8.52 -2.97
CA PRO A 47 -12.09 7.88 -4.28
C PRO A 47 -12.05 8.94 -5.39
N LYS A 48 -11.43 8.62 -6.54
CA LYS A 48 -11.34 9.55 -7.67
C LYS A 48 -12.70 10.00 -8.21
N SER A 49 -13.77 9.25 -7.96
CA SER A 49 -15.15 9.60 -8.29
C SER A 49 -15.70 10.79 -7.50
N TRP A 50 -15.09 11.12 -6.36
CA TRP A 50 -15.46 12.27 -5.52
C TRP A 50 -14.68 13.53 -5.89
N LYS A 51 -13.70 13.44 -6.80
CA LYS A 51 -13.07 14.65 -7.33
C LYS A 51 -14.07 15.35 -8.27
N CYS A 52 -14.41 16.61 -7.98
CA CYS A 52 -15.32 17.42 -8.77
C CYS A 52 -16.73 16.83 -8.84
N ASP A 53 -17.21 16.28 -7.73
CA ASP A 53 -18.56 15.72 -7.64
C ASP A 53 -19.59 16.74 -7.10
N GLY A 54 -19.14 17.93 -6.72
CA GLY A 54 -19.95 19.01 -6.16
C GLY A 54 -20.10 18.95 -4.65
N SER A 55 -19.47 17.98 -3.98
CA SER A 55 -19.41 17.84 -2.54
C SER A 55 -17.98 18.09 -2.05
N LYS A 56 -17.87 18.70 -0.88
CA LYS A 56 -16.57 18.88 -0.22
C LYS A 56 -16.22 17.61 0.55
N ASP A 57 -15.46 16.71 -0.08
CA ASP A 57 -15.00 15.48 0.55
C ASP A 57 -13.59 15.62 1.13
N CYS A 58 -12.72 16.45 0.54
CA CYS A 58 -11.47 16.82 1.21
C CYS A 58 -11.74 17.83 2.33
N GLU A 59 -11.03 17.70 3.46
CA GLU A 59 -11.10 18.66 4.58
C GLU A 59 -10.81 20.11 4.16
N ASN A 60 -9.86 20.26 3.23
CA ASN A 60 -9.52 21.55 2.63
C ASN A 60 -10.35 21.89 1.38
N GLY A 61 -11.19 20.98 0.89
CA GLY A 61 -11.98 21.14 -0.34
C GLY A 61 -11.15 21.07 -1.61
N SER A 62 -9.90 20.60 -1.52
CA SER A 62 -8.97 20.55 -2.65
C SER A 62 -9.43 19.67 -3.82
N ASP A 63 -10.39 18.79 -3.57
CA ASP A 63 -11.13 17.99 -4.55
C ASP A 63 -12.04 18.82 -5.47
N GLU A 64 -12.52 19.98 -5.02
CA GLU A 64 -13.47 20.83 -5.74
C GLU A 64 -12.85 22.14 -6.28
N GLU A 65 -11.56 22.41 -6.02
CA GLU A 65 -10.91 23.69 -6.35
C GLU A 65 -10.29 23.74 -7.77
N ASP A 66 -10.06 22.60 -8.42
CA ASP A 66 -9.40 22.49 -9.74
C ASP A 66 -10.23 21.61 -10.68
N CYS A 67 -11.47 22.06 -10.93
CA CYS A 67 -12.44 21.41 -11.81
C CYS A 67 -12.55 22.17 -13.15
N PRO A 68 -12.68 21.45 -14.29
CA PRO A 68 -12.77 22.05 -15.62
C PRO A 68 -14.07 22.83 -15.88
#